data_AF-A0A7S3T5P7-F1
#
_entry.id   AF-A0A7S3T5P7-F1
#
_cell.length_a   1.000
_cell.length_b   1.000
_cell.length_c   1.000
_cell.angle_alpha   90.00
_cell.angle_beta   90.00
_cell.angle_gamma   90.00
#
_symmetry.space_group_name_H-M   'P 1'
#
loop_
_entity.id
_entity.type
_entity.pdbx_description
1 polymer ?
#
loop_
_entity_poly.entity_id
_entity_poly.type
_entity_poly.pdbx_seq_one_letter_code
_entity_poly.pdbx_strand_id
1 'polypeptide(L)'
;AKMDSLGEEAEAAAAAAPAQPPSKRARTASLLPVARTPQDELAAADGEDEVSAATFLASVKSRLLEWGKVEQYHDFVLALAGTVDARAAVRILRGHDDLLRVFRRKFAPRANLMAIKAELDEENADGPRPPSRPPPGGLVKRELVKEELGGGGGPRPPSHPPSVKRETVKAEKAEVKREYLKPRPPQWDPRVWRAPVTIGDDSDGEEDEVEIQEASIATAVQKGKDECIAQLAKVLFQKERENHAAARVRLALVHYATRVAACPRFPRRLYILRGAPGVGKTEYAMQQLLDYADVAPDEHEAARLTHVCGEDDFFGEYVGDALVYRYEGFRLESASRKNEARVRLAMEAGIHPLFVDCTNERLWEMRPYVLLAERLGYVVDVVEPRQICEKWNDVHWLGSAQETVERKRLGKVVPKGVIGAQLQAFEPLPKDQDPLQAIRAAVRPRHAARL
;
A
#
# COMPACT_ATOMS: atom_id res chain seq x y z
N ALA A 1 44.35 62.26 12.74
CA ALA A 1 45.28 61.96 11.63
C ALA A 1 44.77 60.70 10.95
N LYS A 2 44.40 60.64 9.67
CA LYS A 2 44.35 61.53 8.50
C LYS A 2 43.09 61.03 7.71
N MET A 3 42.18 61.90 7.26
CA MET A 3 42.09 62.46 5.89
C MET A 3 42.06 61.33 4.83
N ASP A 4 40.97 61.13 4.07
CA ASP A 4 40.43 62.01 3.01
C ASP A 4 38.94 61.66 2.70
N SER A 5 38.13 62.38 1.93
CA SER A 5 37.86 63.80 1.67
C SER A 5 36.71 63.86 0.65
N LEU A 6 35.68 64.69 0.89
CA LEU A 6 34.93 65.56 -0.07
C LEU A 6 34.20 64.91 -1.28
N GLY A 7 33.00 65.31 -1.75
CA GLY A 7 32.11 66.47 -1.55
C GLY A 7 30.65 66.11 -1.94
N GLU A 8 29.61 66.79 -1.44
CA GLU A 8 28.89 67.95 -2.07
C GLU A 8 28.33 67.62 -3.47
N GLU A 9 27.03 67.77 -3.82
CA GLU A 9 26.03 68.85 -3.64
C GLU A 9 24.59 68.25 -3.60
N ALA A 10 23.63 68.73 -2.80
CA ALA A 10 22.55 69.72 -3.08
C ALA A 10 21.77 69.47 -4.40
N GLU A 11 20.45 69.58 -4.55
CA GLU A 11 19.37 70.32 -3.88
C GLU A 11 17.99 69.85 -4.45
N ALA A 12 16.91 69.94 -3.66
CA ALA A 12 15.48 70.26 -3.98
C ALA A 12 14.75 69.63 -5.21
N ALA A 13 13.43 69.44 -5.28
CA ALA A 13 12.25 69.44 -4.41
C ALA A 13 11.03 69.14 -5.34
N ALA A 14 9.87 68.81 -4.75
CA ALA A 14 8.51 68.74 -5.33
C ALA A 14 8.13 67.44 -6.09
N ALA A 15 7.35 66.52 -5.50
CA ALA A 15 5.89 66.56 -5.24
C ALA A 15 5.02 66.32 -6.49
N ALA A 16 4.42 65.13 -6.59
CA ALA A 16 3.01 64.89 -6.94
C ALA A 16 2.72 63.37 -7.10
N ALA A 17 1.70 62.89 -6.40
CA ALA A 17 1.15 61.52 -6.49
C ALA A 17 0.11 61.41 -7.64
N PRO A 18 -0.67 60.32 -7.76
CA PRO A 18 -0.38 59.17 -8.63
C PRO A 18 -1.39 59.02 -9.79
N ALA A 19 -0.95 58.50 -10.94
CA ALA A 19 -1.83 58.20 -12.08
C ALA A 19 -2.01 56.68 -12.27
N GLN A 20 -3.28 56.24 -12.25
CA GLN A 20 -3.75 54.90 -12.61
C GLN A 20 -3.54 54.61 -14.10
N PRO A 21 -3.32 53.34 -14.52
CA PRO A 21 -3.45 52.95 -15.92
C PRO A 21 -4.83 52.33 -16.26
N PRO A 22 -5.24 52.37 -17.55
CA PRO A 22 -6.66 52.41 -17.94
C PRO A 22 -7.28 51.05 -18.26
N SER A 23 -8.62 51.04 -18.14
CA SER A 23 -9.53 49.97 -18.53
C SER A 23 -9.58 49.74 -20.05
N LYS A 24 -9.66 48.46 -20.45
CA LYS A 24 -10.07 48.06 -21.81
C LYS A 24 -11.32 47.18 -21.72
N ARG A 25 -12.43 47.73 -22.21
CA ARG A 25 -13.64 46.99 -22.61
C ARG A 25 -13.40 46.36 -23.98
N ALA A 26 -13.72 45.08 -24.15
CA ALA A 26 -14.18 44.55 -25.43
C ALA A 26 -15.01 43.25 -25.27
N ARG A 27 -16.31 43.41 -25.52
CA ARG A 27 -17.15 42.58 -26.40
C ARG A 27 -17.47 41.13 -26.00
N THR A 28 -18.66 41.02 -25.41
CA THR A 28 -19.61 39.92 -25.57
C THR A 28 -19.93 39.65 -27.04
N ALA A 29 -19.79 38.39 -27.48
CA ALA A 29 -20.39 37.87 -28.69
C ALA A 29 -21.13 36.57 -28.34
N SER A 30 -22.46 36.67 -28.43
CA SER A 30 -23.41 35.57 -28.40
C SER A 30 -23.30 34.78 -29.70
N LEU A 31 -23.21 33.45 -29.62
CA LEU A 31 -23.37 32.55 -30.77
C LEU A 31 -24.45 31.52 -30.44
N LEU A 32 -25.62 31.75 -31.01
CA LEU A 32 -26.68 30.75 -31.20
C LEU A 32 -26.36 29.88 -32.43
N PRO A 33 -26.93 28.68 -32.54
CA PRO A 33 -26.37 27.56 -33.30
C PRO A 33 -26.65 27.64 -34.80
N VAL A 34 -25.67 27.21 -35.59
CA VAL A 34 -25.76 27.07 -37.05
C VAL A 34 -26.63 25.87 -37.42
N ALA A 35 -27.58 26.09 -38.33
CA ALA A 35 -28.49 25.11 -38.88
C ALA A 35 -27.77 24.08 -39.78
N ARG A 36 -28.20 22.82 -39.67
CA ARG A 36 -27.70 21.66 -40.43
C ARG A 36 -28.25 21.65 -41.86
N THR A 37 -27.40 21.31 -42.82
CA THR A 37 -27.79 21.00 -44.21
C THR A 37 -28.18 19.52 -44.37
N PRO A 38 -29.15 19.19 -45.23
CA PRO A 38 -29.73 17.85 -45.36
C PRO A 38 -28.88 16.96 -46.28
N GLN A 39 -27.76 16.46 -45.76
CA GLN A 39 -27.06 15.26 -46.27
C GLN A 39 -26.57 14.34 -45.13
N ASP A 40 -27.02 14.58 -43.90
CA ASP A 40 -26.70 13.79 -42.69
C ASP A 40 -27.85 12.84 -42.25
N GLU A 41 -28.78 12.51 -43.14
CA GLU A 41 -29.88 11.57 -42.87
C GLU A 41 -29.74 10.30 -43.70
N LEU A 42 -28.77 9.45 -43.33
CA LEU A 42 -28.73 8.01 -43.63
C LEU A 42 -27.60 7.32 -42.83
N ALA A 43 -27.60 7.52 -41.50
CA ALA A 43 -26.82 6.72 -40.56
C ALA A 43 -27.46 6.78 -39.15
N ALA A 44 -28.75 6.44 -39.07
CA ALA A 44 -29.48 6.29 -37.82
C ALA A 44 -29.96 4.83 -37.70
N ALA A 45 -29.01 3.94 -37.46
CA ALA A 45 -29.21 2.62 -36.86
C ALA A 45 -27.80 2.06 -36.63
N ASP A 46 -27.30 2.20 -35.40
CA ASP A 46 -26.38 1.29 -34.70
C ASP A 46 -25.87 2.02 -33.45
N GLY A 47 -26.81 2.21 -32.51
CA GLY A 47 -26.46 2.44 -31.12
C GLY A 47 -25.94 1.13 -30.55
N GLU A 48 -24.68 0.79 -30.85
CA GLU A 48 -23.95 -0.25 -30.14
C GLU A 48 -22.98 0.43 -29.17
N ASP A 49 -23.22 0.18 -27.89
CA ASP A 49 -22.43 0.64 -26.75
C ASP A 49 -20.94 0.69 -27.09
N GLU A 50 -20.31 1.84 -26.90
CA GLU A 50 -18.87 1.98 -27.04
C GLU A 50 -18.19 1.21 -25.89
N VAL A 51 -18.03 -0.11 -26.08
CA VAL A 51 -17.47 -1.05 -25.09
C VAL A 51 -16.13 -0.51 -24.61
N SER A 52 -16.07 0.04 -23.40
CA SER A 52 -14.85 0.64 -22.83
C SER A 52 -13.65 -0.31 -22.94
N ALA A 53 -12.43 0.23 -23.03
CA ALA A 53 -11.21 -0.59 -23.03
C ALA A 53 -11.18 -1.55 -21.81
N ALA A 54 -11.69 -1.08 -20.67
CA ALA A 54 -11.85 -1.91 -19.47
C ALA A 54 -12.87 -3.06 -19.68
N THR A 55 -14.00 -2.78 -20.33
CA THR A 55 -15.01 -3.78 -20.65
C THR A 55 -14.48 -4.81 -21.65
N PHE A 56 -13.71 -4.37 -22.66
CA PHE A 56 -13.04 -5.28 -23.59
C PHE A 56 -12.03 -6.18 -22.88
N LEU A 57 -11.17 -5.64 -22.02
CA LEU A 57 -10.21 -6.43 -21.24
C LEU A 57 -10.89 -7.42 -20.30
N ALA A 58 -12.04 -7.05 -19.73
CA ALA A 58 -12.86 -7.95 -18.93
C ALA A 58 -13.46 -9.08 -19.78
N SER A 59 -13.97 -8.78 -20.98
CA SER A 59 -14.46 -9.79 -21.93
C SER A 59 -13.36 -10.76 -22.36
N VAL A 60 -12.15 -10.27 -22.64
CA VAL A 60 -10.99 -11.11 -22.97
C VAL A 60 -10.62 -12.02 -21.80
N LYS A 61 -10.56 -11.48 -20.58
CA LYS A 61 -10.25 -12.26 -19.36
C LYS A 61 -11.26 -13.38 -19.12
N SER A 62 -12.55 -13.05 -19.21
CA SER A 62 -13.64 -14.03 -19.03
C SER A 62 -13.57 -15.13 -20.09
N ARG A 63 -13.27 -14.78 -21.35
CA ARG A 63 -13.21 -15.77 -22.44
C ARG A 63 -12.00 -16.70 -22.33
N LEU A 64 -10.85 -16.18 -21.92
CA LEU A 64 -9.65 -16.98 -21.67
C LEU A 64 -9.82 -17.88 -20.43
N LEU A 65 -10.58 -17.43 -19.43
CA LEU A 65 -10.95 -18.24 -18.26
C LEU A 65 -11.87 -19.41 -18.64
N GLU A 66 -12.90 -19.17 -19.45
CA GLU A 66 -13.78 -20.23 -19.98
C GLU A 66 -13.03 -21.26 -20.82
N TRP A 67 -11.97 -20.83 -21.51
CA TRP A 67 -11.13 -21.70 -22.33
C TRP A 67 -10.01 -22.40 -21.55
N GLY A 68 -9.91 -22.17 -20.23
CA GLY A 68 -8.87 -22.74 -19.37
C GLY A 68 -7.46 -22.20 -19.65
N LYS A 69 -7.35 -21.04 -20.32
CA LYS A 69 -6.08 -20.41 -20.71
C LYS A 69 -5.90 -19.04 -20.04
N VAL A 70 -6.22 -18.96 -18.75
CA VAL A 70 -6.11 -17.73 -17.95
C VAL A 70 -4.69 -17.15 -17.99
N GLU A 71 -3.67 -18.01 -18.01
CA GLU A 71 -2.26 -17.59 -18.06
C GLU A 71 -1.93 -16.74 -19.30
N GLN A 72 -2.63 -16.98 -20.43
CA GLN A 72 -2.45 -16.20 -21.65
C GLN A 72 -3.04 -14.78 -21.56
N TYR A 73 -3.82 -14.48 -20.52
CA TYR A 73 -4.33 -13.13 -20.28
C TYR A 73 -3.19 -12.17 -19.90
N HIS A 74 -2.20 -12.65 -19.15
CA HIS A 74 -1.03 -11.84 -18.81
C HIS A 74 -0.23 -11.51 -20.08
N ASP A 75 0.03 -12.51 -20.93
CA ASP A 75 0.69 -12.33 -22.22
C ASP A 75 -0.08 -11.37 -23.14
N PHE A 76 -1.41 -11.40 -23.10
CA PHE A 76 -2.26 -10.48 -23.87
C PHE A 76 -2.14 -9.03 -23.38
N VAL A 77 -2.11 -8.82 -22.06
CA VAL A 77 -1.93 -7.49 -21.47
C VAL A 77 -0.51 -6.97 -21.75
N LEU A 78 0.51 -7.84 -21.70
CA LEU A 78 1.87 -7.49 -22.09
C LEU A 78 1.97 -7.11 -23.57
N ALA A 79 1.29 -7.83 -24.47
CA ALA A 79 1.22 -7.49 -25.90
C ALA A 79 0.56 -6.12 -26.18
N LEU A 80 -0.21 -5.59 -25.21
CA LEU A 80 -0.84 -4.28 -25.27
C LEU A 80 0.00 -3.16 -24.61
N ALA A 81 1.04 -3.50 -23.86
CA ALA A 81 1.84 -2.54 -23.12
C ALA A 81 2.90 -1.88 -24.03
N GLY A 82 2.92 -0.55 -24.09
CA GLY A 82 3.89 0.20 -24.91
C GLY A 82 3.50 0.23 -26.40
N THR A 83 4.30 -0.40 -27.26
CA THR A 83 3.96 -0.57 -28.68
C THR A 83 3.14 -1.84 -28.86
N VAL A 84 1.88 -1.70 -29.31
CA VAL A 84 0.95 -2.83 -29.45
C VAL A 84 1.52 -3.90 -30.40
N ASP A 85 1.82 -5.07 -29.85
CA ASP A 85 2.19 -6.27 -30.61
C ASP A 85 0.92 -6.96 -31.13
N ALA A 86 0.49 -6.52 -32.32
CA ALA A 86 -0.70 -7.04 -32.97
C ALA A 86 -0.59 -8.55 -33.30
N ARG A 87 0.62 -9.11 -33.50
CA ARG A 87 0.79 -10.53 -33.84
C ARG A 87 0.60 -11.41 -32.61
N ALA A 88 1.18 -11.03 -31.47
CA ALA A 88 0.96 -11.72 -30.20
C ALA A 88 -0.51 -11.66 -29.76
N ALA A 89 -1.14 -10.47 -29.84
CA ALA A 89 -2.54 -10.29 -29.48
C ALA A 89 -3.50 -11.11 -30.38
N VAL A 90 -3.28 -11.15 -31.70
CA VAL A 90 -4.11 -11.95 -32.62
C VAL A 90 -3.92 -13.45 -32.38
N ARG A 91 -2.71 -13.89 -32.02
CA ARG A 91 -2.43 -15.30 -31.68
C ARG A 91 -3.22 -15.75 -30.46
N ILE A 92 -3.34 -14.90 -29.43
CA ILE A 92 -4.08 -15.20 -28.19
C ILE A 92 -5.60 -15.13 -28.43
N LEU A 93 -6.06 -14.17 -29.23
CA LEU A 93 -7.49 -14.02 -29.58
C LEU A 93 -7.96 -14.93 -30.72
N ARG A 94 -7.15 -15.93 -31.12
CA ARG A 94 -7.48 -16.82 -32.24
C ARG A 94 -8.76 -17.61 -31.96
N GLY A 95 -9.72 -17.53 -32.87
CA GLY A 95 -11.05 -18.15 -32.72
C GLY A 95 -12.10 -17.25 -32.05
N HIS A 96 -11.75 -16.03 -31.65
CA HIS A 96 -12.66 -15.03 -31.08
C HIS A 96 -12.80 -13.81 -32.03
N ASP A 97 -13.52 -14.00 -33.13
CA ASP A 97 -13.66 -13.00 -34.21
C ASP A 97 -14.37 -11.71 -33.77
N ASP A 98 -15.21 -11.80 -32.75
CA ASP A 98 -15.84 -10.68 -32.06
C ASP A 98 -14.81 -9.82 -31.31
N LEU A 99 -13.95 -10.47 -30.51
CA LEU A 99 -12.89 -9.79 -29.77
C LEU A 99 -11.81 -9.22 -30.71
N LEU A 100 -11.47 -9.93 -31.80
CA LEU A 100 -10.56 -9.43 -32.82
C LEU A 100 -11.09 -8.16 -33.52
N ARG A 101 -12.42 -8.07 -33.73
CA ARG A 101 -13.05 -6.88 -34.32
C ARG A 101 -12.94 -5.67 -33.39
N VAL A 102 -13.20 -5.86 -32.10
CA VAL A 102 -13.06 -4.80 -31.09
C VAL A 102 -11.59 -4.40 -30.92
N PHE A 103 -10.68 -5.38 -30.91
CA PHE A 103 -9.23 -5.17 -30.85
C PHE A 103 -8.72 -4.33 -32.01
N ARG A 104 -9.12 -4.65 -33.26
CA ARG A 104 -8.77 -3.86 -34.44
C ARG A 104 -9.23 -2.42 -34.31
N ARG A 105 -10.48 -2.22 -33.88
CA ARG A 105 -11.08 -0.88 -33.79
C ARG A 105 -10.38 -0.01 -32.73
N LYS A 106 -9.97 -0.59 -31.60
CA LYS A 106 -9.48 0.17 -30.43
C LYS A 106 -7.96 0.23 -30.29
N PHE A 107 -7.24 -0.83 -30.63
CA PHE A 107 -5.82 -0.97 -30.29
C PHE A 107 -4.92 -1.03 -31.52
N ALA A 108 -5.43 -1.50 -32.67
CA ALA A 108 -4.62 -1.68 -33.87
C ALA A 108 -5.36 -1.32 -35.18
N PRO A 109 -5.84 -0.07 -35.36
CA PRO A 109 -6.67 0.33 -36.51
C PRO A 109 -5.93 0.28 -37.84
N ARG A 110 -4.59 0.42 -37.82
CA ARG A 110 -3.72 0.40 -39.01
C ARG A 110 -3.10 -0.97 -39.30
N ALA A 111 -3.28 -1.96 -38.40
CA ALA A 111 -2.73 -3.29 -38.57
C ALA A 111 -3.65 -4.16 -39.44
N ASN A 112 -3.08 -4.90 -40.39
CA ASN A 112 -3.83 -5.84 -41.22
C ASN A 112 -4.01 -7.18 -40.49
N LEU A 113 -4.92 -7.21 -39.50
CA LEU A 113 -5.14 -8.39 -38.66
C LEU A 113 -5.61 -9.62 -39.44
N MET A 114 -6.22 -9.44 -40.62
CA MET A 114 -6.65 -10.56 -41.48
C MET A 114 -5.46 -11.27 -42.13
N ALA A 115 -4.43 -10.53 -42.55
CA ALA A 115 -3.18 -11.10 -43.04
C ALA A 115 -2.43 -11.86 -41.93
N ILE A 116 -2.35 -11.25 -40.73
CA ILE A 116 -1.74 -11.88 -39.54
C ILE A 116 -2.48 -13.16 -39.14
N LYS A 117 -3.82 -13.15 -39.20
CA LYS A 117 -4.64 -14.32 -38.91
C LYS A 117 -4.42 -15.42 -39.94
N ALA A 118 -4.36 -15.08 -41.23
CA ALA A 118 -4.09 -16.04 -42.30
C ALA A 118 -2.70 -16.70 -42.17
N GLU A 119 -1.66 -15.91 -41.88
CA GLU A 119 -0.30 -16.43 -41.63
C GLU A 119 -0.27 -17.38 -40.42
N LEU A 120 -0.96 -17.04 -39.32
CA LEU A 120 -1.05 -17.89 -38.13
C LEU A 120 -1.91 -19.15 -38.33
N ASP A 121 -2.87 -19.09 -39.25
CA ASP A 121 -3.70 -20.23 -39.63
C ASP A 121 -2.93 -21.22 -40.52
N GLU A 122 -2.00 -20.74 -41.36
CA GLU A 122 -1.07 -21.57 -42.13
C GLU A 122 0.04 -22.18 -41.25
N GLU A 123 0.51 -21.48 -40.21
CA GLU A 123 1.55 -21.96 -39.28
C GLU A 123 1.10 -23.08 -38.31
N ASN A 124 -0.20 -23.37 -38.18
CA ASN A 124 -0.72 -24.26 -37.13
C ASN A 124 -1.96 -25.05 -37.62
N ALA A 125 -1.73 -26.00 -38.53
CA ALA A 125 -2.77 -26.84 -39.12
C ALA A 125 -3.36 -27.93 -38.17
N ASP A 126 -2.78 -28.16 -36.98
CA ASP A 126 -3.08 -29.34 -36.13
C ASP A 126 -3.52 -29.02 -34.68
N GLY A 127 -3.96 -27.79 -34.40
CA GLY A 127 -4.41 -27.37 -33.05
C GLY A 127 -5.94 -27.47 -32.81
N PRO A 128 -6.40 -27.78 -31.59
CA PRO A 128 -7.83 -27.91 -31.29
C PRO A 128 -8.60 -26.59 -31.44
N ARG A 129 -9.76 -26.64 -32.14
CA ARG A 129 -10.60 -25.46 -32.45
C ARG A 129 -11.64 -25.19 -31.35
N PRO A 130 -11.86 -23.91 -30.97
CA PRO A 130 -12.85 -23.53 -29.95
C PRO A 130 -14.31 -23.52 -30.48
N PRO A 131 -15.31 -23.65 -29.58
CA PRO A 131 -16.72 -23.66 -29.92
C PRO A 131 -17.25 -22.27 -30.34
N SER A 132 -18.09 -22.25 -31.38
CA SER A 132 -18.40 -21.08 -32.21
C SER A 132 -19.68 -20.31 -31.85
N ARG A 133 -20.22 -20.43 -30.62
CA ARG A 133 -21.41 -19.67 -30.20
C ARG A 133 -21.36 -19.11 -28.77
N PRO A 134 -21.94 -17.93 -28.52
CA PRO A 134 -22.19 -17.42 -27.16
C PRO A 134 -23.48 -18.05 -26.57
N PRO A 135 -23.56 -18.35 -25.26
CA PRO A 135 -24.78 -18.85 -24.63
C PRO A 135 -25.75 -17.70 -24.24
N PRO A 136 -27.07 -17.96 -24.22
CA PRO A 136 -28.10 -16.98 -23.90
C PRO A 136 -28.16 -16.71 -22.39
N GLY A 137 -28.42 -15.44 -22.02
CA GLY A 137 -28.62 -15.03 -20.63
C GLY A 137 -29.82 -15.73 -19.98
N GLY A 138 -29.61 -16.27 -18.77
CA GLY A 138 -30.66 -16.91 -17.99
C GLY A 138 -30.23 -17.16 -16.54
N LEU A 139 -31.06 -16.70 -15.61
CA LEU A 139 -30.94 -16.84 -14.16
C LEU A 139 -30.59 -18.27 -13.72
N VAL A 140 -29.59 -18.43 -12.85
CA VAL A 140 -29.32 -19.70 -12.18
C VAL A 140 -30.14 -19.76 -10.88
N LYS A 141 -31.17 -20.62 -10.89
CA LYS A 141 -31.80 -21.15 -9.67
C LYS A 141 -30.86 -22.14 -9.00
N ARG A 142 -30.82 -22.09 -7.66
CA ARG A 142 -30.22 -23.11 -6.79
C ARG A 142 -30.96 -24.45 -6.97
N GLU A 143 -30.20 -25.52 -7.17
CA GLU A 143 -30.67 -26.88 -6.87
C GLU A 143 -29.71 -27.59 -5.92
N LEU A 144 -30.33 -28.13 -4.86
CA LEU A 144 -29.76 -29.07 -3.91
C LEU A 144 -29.53 -30.40 -4.62
N VAL A 145 -28.38 -31.02 -4.40
CA VAL A 145 -28.21 -32.45 -4.62
C VAL A 145 -28.36 -33.17 -3.28
N LYS A 146 -29.32 -34.09 -3.30
CA LYS A 146 -29.69 -35.04 -2.27
C LYS A 146 -29.09 -36.37 -2.73
N GLU A 147 -28.24 -37.01 -1.94
CA GLU A 147 -27.85 -38.40 -2.17
C GLU A 147 -28.07 -39.23 -0.91
N GLU A 148 -28.55 -40.45 -1.17
CA GLU A 148 -29.28 -41.31 -0.25
C GLU A 148 -28.39 -42.23 0.57
N LEU A 149 -28.97 -42.68 1.69
CA LEU A 149 -28.50 -43.74 2.56
C LEU A 149 -28.70 -45.13 1.93
N GLY A 150 -27.66 -45.95 1.93
CA GLY A 150 -27.72 -47.39 1.77
C GLY A 150 -26.76 -48.05 2.77
N GLY A 151 -27.32 -48.76 3.76
CA GLY A 151 -26.58 -49.31 4.89
C GLY A 151 -25.95 -50.69 4.67
N GLY A 152 -25.12 -51.10 5.63
CA GLY A 152 -24.80 -52.52 5.86
C GLY A 152 -23.39 -52.79 6.37
N GLY A 153 -23.26 -53.06 7.67
CA GLY A 153 -22.30 -54.04 8.21
C GLY A 153 -20.87 -53.56 8.50
N GLY A 154 -20.65 -52.96 9.68
CA GLY A 154 -19.31 -52.84 10.27
C GLY A 154 -19.23 -53.61 11.60
N PRO A 155 -18.29 -54.54 11.80
CA PRO A 155 -17.99 -55.08 13.11
C PRO A 155 -16.99 -54.16 13.85
N ARG A 156 -17.23 -53.99 15.16
CA ARG A 156 -16.35 -53.34 16.16
C ARG A 156 -15.71 -54.44 17.03
N PRO A 157 -14.76 -54.13 17.92
CA PRO A 157 -13.34 -53.79 17.78
C PRO A 157 -12.43 -54.91 18.36
N PRO A 158 -11.11 -54.70 18.54
CA PRO A 158 -10.55 -55.05 19.86
C PRO A 158 -9.50 -54.08 20.46
N SER A 159 -9.66 -53.89 21.77
CA SER A 159 -8.69 -53.76 22.89
C SER A 159 -7.20 -53.37 22.68
N HIS A 160 -6.77 -52.39 23.50
CA HIS A 160 -5.40 -52.14 24.06
C HIS A 160 -4.80 -53.40 24.75
N PRO A 161 -3.52 -53.47 25.27
CA PRO A 161 -2.49 -52.43 25.64
C PRO A 161 -1.02 -52.88 25.25
N PRO A 162 0.15 -52.38 25.76
CA PRO A 162 0.41 -51.61 26.98
C PRO A 162 1.46 -50.45 27.01
N SER A 163 1.17 -49.54 27.96
CA SER A 163 2.03 -48.93 28.97
C SER A 163 3.50 -48.61 28.66
N VAL A 164 3.80 -47.31 28.52
CA VAL A 164 5.12 -46.75 28.84
C VAL A 164 4.95 -45.61 29.84
N LYS A 165 5.87 -45.60 30.81
CA LYS A 165 5.81 -44.90 32.09
C LYS A 165 5.92 -43.38 31.93
N ARG A 166 5.19 -42.73 32.84
CA ARG A 166 5.03 -41.31 33.06
C ARG A 166 6.25 -40.78 33.81
N GLU A 167 7.06 -39.93 33.18
CA GLU A 167 7.96 -39.02 33.90
C GLU A 167 7.27 -37.67 34.07
N THR A 168 6.94 -37.37 35.32
CA THR A 168 6.37 -36.12 35.77
C THR A 168 7.46 -35.06 35.88
N VAL A 169 7.58 -34.18 34.90
CA VAL A 169 8.26 -32.89 35.09
C VAL A 169 7.20 -31.90 35.56
N LYS A 170 7.39 -31.38 36.78
CA LYS A 170 6.62 -30.28 37.35
C LYS A 170 6.71 -29.08 36.41
N ALA A 171 5.65 -28.83 35.63
CA ALA A 171 5.40 -27.53 35.06
C ALA A 171 4.89 -26.63 36.19
N GLU A 172 5.79 -25.86 36.78
CA GLU A 172 5.39 -24.73 37.62
C GLU A 172 4.48 -23.82 36.80
N LYS A 173 3.25 -23.66 37.28
CA LYS A 173 2.32 -22.64 36.80
C LYS A 173 2.96 -21.28 37.05
N ALA A 174 3.64 -20.73 36.06
CA ALA A 174 3.74 -19.29 35.94
C ALA A 174 2.33 -18.78 35.63
N GLU A 175 1.61 -18.34 36.66
CA GLU A 175 0.43 -17.49 36.48
C GLU A 175 0.90 -16.21 35.79
N VAL A 176 0.85 -16.23 34.46
CA VAL A 176 0.92 -15.02 33.64
C VAL A 176 -0.25 -14.15 34.08
N LYS A 177 0.05 -13.08 34.82
CA LYS A 177 -0.92 -12.06 35.22
C LYS A 177 -1.73 -11.68 33.97
N ARG A 178 -3.04 -11.96 34.00
CA ARG A 178 -4.03 -11.64 32.94
C ARG A 178 -4.01 -10.17 32.48
N GLU A 179 -3.35 -9.32 33.24
CA GLU A 179 -3.20 -7.89 33.00
C GLU A 179 -2.28 -7.53 31.81
N TYR A 180 -1.41 -8.46 31.38
CA TYR A 180 -0.49 -8.30 30.25
C TYR A 180 -1.05 -8.81 28.90
N LEU A 181 -2.30 -9.31 28.87
CA LEU A 181 -2.91 -9.95 27.69
C LEU A 181 -3.85 -9.05 26.89
N LYS A 182 -3.89 -7.74 27.18
CA LYS A 182 -4.61 -6.76 26.37
C LYS A 182 -3.61 -5.82 25.73
N PRO A 183 -3.54 -5.70 24.39
CA PRO A 183 -2.78 -4.62 23.76
C PRO A 183 -3.37 -3.30 24.29
N ARG A 184 -2.61 -2.62 25.15
CA ARG A 184 -3.01 -1.33 25.71
C ARG A 184 -2.64 -0.28 24.66
N PRO A 185 -3.62 0.49 24.16
CA PRO A 185 -3.29 1.59 23.27
C PRO A 185 -2.66 2.74 24.10
N PRO A 186 -1.87 3.64 23.47
CA PRO A 186 -1.03 4.69 24.08
C PRO A 186 -1.68 5.61 25.16
N GLN A 187 -1.00 6.44 25.95
CA GLN A 187 -1.68 7.13 27.09
C GLN A 187 -2.30 8.53 26.84
N TRP A 188 -2.04 9.21 25.71
CA TRP A 188 -2.34 10.67 25.60
C TRP A 188 -3.35 11.12 24.53
N ASP A 189 -3.76 12.40 24.64
CA ASP A 189 -4.81 13.08 23.85
C ASP A 189 -4.26 13.69 22.53
N PRO A 190 -4.71 13.24 21.34
CA PRO A 190 -4.20 13.64 20.03
C PRO A 190 -4.67 15.02 19.54
N ARG A 191 -5.22 15.86 20.42
CA ARG A 191 -5.73 17.20 20.10
C ARG A 191 -4.77 18.35 20.37
N VAL A 192 -3.59 18.10 20.94
CA VAL A 192 -2.69 19.17 21.39
C VAL A 192 -1.48 19.31 20.48
N TRP A 193 -1.37 20.45 19.79
CA TRP A 193 -0.12 20.96 19.19
C TRP A 193 0.63 21.74 20.28
N ARG A 194 1.95 21.56 20.48
CA ARG A 194 2.69 22.21 21.59
C ARG A 194 3.94 22.99 21.15
N ALA A 195 4.21 24.04 21.92
CA ALA A 195 5.29 25.04 21.82
C ALA A 195 6.27 24.90 23.03
N PRO A 196 7.48 25.50 22.99
CA PRO A 196 8.69 24.96 23.63
C PRO A 196 9.02 25.57 25.00
N VAL A 197 9.63 24.81 25.94
CA VAL A 197 10.53 25.33 27.01
C VAL A 197 11.57 24.28 27.46
N THR A 198 12.71 24.80 27.89
CA THR A 198 14.10 24.34 28.05
C THR A 198 14.49 23.25 29.08
N ILE A 199 15.26 22.29 28.57
CA ILE A 199 16.54 21.64 28.99
C ILE A 199 16.81 21.35 30.49
N GLY A 200 16.90 20.04 30.79
CA GLY A 200 17.82 19.48 31.81
C GLY A 200 17.67 17.96 32.08
N ASP A 201 18.70 17.19 31.69
CA ASP A 201 19.15 15.85 32.15
C ASP A 201 18.23 14.59 32.11
N ASP A 202 18.51 13.72 31.12
CA ASP A 202 18.77 12.27 31.16
C ASP A 202 17.95 11.32 32.08
N SER A 203 16.71 11.66 32.43
CA SER A 203 15.83 10.76 33.20
C SER A 203 14.59 10.37 32.40
N ASP A 204 14.54 9.13 31.88
CA ASP A 204 13.34 8.34 31.49
C ASP A 204 12.09 9.16 31.09
N GLY A 205 12.30 10.18 30.25
CA GLY A 205 11.30 11.16 29.85
C GLY A 205 10.91 10.91 28.40
N GLU A 206 9.89 10.08 28.19
CA GLU A 206 9.34 9.87 26.84
C GLU A 206 8.82 11.16 26.18
N GLU A 207 8.66 12.24 26.94
CA GLU A 207 8.26 13.55 26.42
C GLU A 207 9.47 14.34 25.86
N ASP A 208 10.67 14.20 26.44
CA ASP A 208 11.89 14.88 26.01
C ASP A 208 12.47 14.28 24.71
N GLU A 209 12.39 12.95 24.54
CA GLU A 209 12.81 12.31 23.29
C GLU A 209 11.95 12.74 22.09
N VAL A 210 10.66 13.00 22.32
CA VAL A 210 9.70 13.36 21.26
C VAL A 210 9.92 14.79 20.78
N GLU A 211 10.19 15.74 21.68
CA GLU A 211 10.45 17.13 21.30
C GLU A 211 11.77 17.27 20.54
N ILE A 212 12.80 16.54 20.97
CA ILE A 212 14.08 16.44 20.25
C ILE A 212 13.86 15.81 18.87
N GLN A 213 13.01 14.79 18.77
CA GLN A 213 12.72 14.13 17.50
C GLN A 213 11.95 15.06 16.54
N GLU A 214 10.94 15.80 17.01
CA GLU A 214 10.19 16.77 16.21
C GLU A 214 11.07 17.96 15.75
N ALA A 215 11.88 18.53 16.64
CA ALA A 215 12.82 19.58 16.27
C ALA A 215 13.87 19.08 15.26
N SER A 216 14.34 17.85 15.43
CA SER A 216 15.27 17.20 14.50
C SER A 216 14.61 16.98 13.12
N ILE A 217 13.35 16.54 13.07
CA ILE A 217 12.61 16.39 11.81
C ILE A 217 12.38 17.75 11.16
N ALA A 218 11.95 18.77 11.90
CA ALA A 218 11.73 20.11 11.37
C ALA A 218 13.02 20.70 10.78
N THR A 219 14.14 20.53 11.48
CA THR A 219 15.47 20.92 10.99
C THR A 219 15.83 20.17 9.71
N ALA A 220 15.53 18.87 9.64
CA ALA A 220 15.78 18.07 8.45
C ALA A 220 14.97 18.55 7.24
N VAL A 221 13.68 18.80 7.45
CA VAL A 221 12.78 19.34 6.42
C VAL A 221 13.29 20.69 5.90
N GLN A 222 13.78 21.56 6.79
CA GLN A 222 14.36 22.86 6.39
C GLN A 222 15.65 22.71 5.57
N LYS A 223 16.48 21.72 5.89
CA LYS A 223 17.73 21.44 5.16
C LYS A 223 17.51 20.69 3.85
N GLY A 224 16.35 20.07 3.68
CA GLY A 224 15.92 19.43 2.44
C GLY A 224 16.00 17.91 2.48
N LYS A 225 15.69 17.29 1.33
CA LYS A 225 15.44 15.85 1.21
C LYS A 225 16.59 14.95 1.68
N ASP A 226 17.84 15.35 1.44
CA ASP A 226 19.00 14.53 1.80
C ASP A 226 19.17 14.46 3.32
N GLU A 227 18.87 15.55 4.03
CA GLU A 227 18.85 15.54 5.50
C GLU A 227 17.63 14.77 6.03
N CYS A 228 16.47 14.84 5.37
CA CYS A 228 15.34 13.97 5.72
C CYS A 228 15.71 12.49 5.62
N ILE A 229 16.44 12.08 4.58
CA ILE A 229 16.94 10.71 4.41
C ILE A 229 17.96 10.34 5.49
N ALA A 230 18.88 11.24 5.81
CA ALA A 230 19.86 11.03 6.87
C ALA A 230 19.17 10.86 8.24
N GLN A 231 18.17 11.68 8.55
CA GLN A 231 17.37 11.53 9.76
C GLN A 231 16.52 10.25 9.74
N LEU A 232 15.97 9.86 8.58
CA LEU A 232 15.23 8.59 8.45
C LEU A 232 16.12 7.41 8.82
N ALA A 233 17.35 7.37 8.29
CA ALA A 233 18.34 6.38 8.65
C ALA A 233 18.70 6.42 10.15
N LYS A 234 18.82 7.62 10.73
CA LYS A 234 19.08 7.77 12.17
C LYS A 234 17.94 7.25 13.05
N VAL A 235 16.69 7.43 12.63
CA VAL A 235 15.51 6.92 13.36
C VAL A 235 15.48 5.39 13.34
N LEU A 236 15.77 4.77 12.20
CA LEU A 236 15.78 3.31 12.06
C LEU A 236 16.94 2.63 12.79
N PHE A 237 18.12 3.23 12.78
CA PHE A 237 19.36 2.65 13.33
C PHE A 237 19.84 3.38 14.58
N GLN A 238 18.90 3.89 15.40
CA GLN A 238 19.23 4.70 16.56
C GLN A 238 20.09 3.95 17.58
N LYS A 239 19.82 2.65 17.79
CA LYS A 239 20.48 1.82 18.80
C LYS A 239 21.79 1.20 18.28
N GLU A 240 21.95 1.13 16.96
CA GLU A 240 23.01 0.35 16.30
C GLU A 240 24.09 1.22 15.66
N ARG A 241 24.29 2.45 16.16
CA ARG A 241 25.24 3.41 15.58
C ARG A 241 26.66 2.87 15.44
N GLU A 242 27.07 2.00 16.37
CA GLU A 242 28.40 1.42 16.46
C GLU A 242 28.50 0.00 15.86
N ASN A 243 27.37 -0.60 15.46
CA ASN A 243 27.36 -1.95 14.92
C ASN A 243 27.70 -1.96 13.41
N HIS A 244 28.72 -2.74 13.01
CA HIS A 244 29.19 -2.82 11.62
C HIS A 244 28.14 -3.41 10.65
N ALA A 245 27.41 -4.45 11.04
CA ALA A 245 26.37 -5.04 10.22
C ALA A 245 25.22 -4.05 9.98
N ALA A 246 24.79 -3.36 11.05
CA ALA A 246 23.79 -2.30 10.94
C ALA A 246 24.31 -1.12 10.09
N ALA A 247 25.59 -0.76 10.18
CA ALA A 247 26.18 0.30 9.37
C ALA A 247 26.12 0.01 7.86
N ARG A 248 26.30 -1.25 7.45
CA ARG A 248 26.16 -1.66 6.04
C ARG A 248 24.74 -1.48 5.54
N VAL A 249 23.74 -1.96 6.29
CA VAL A 249 22.32 -1.84 5.92
C VAL A 249 21.89 -0.37 5.91
N ARG A 250 22.34 0.42 6.89
CA ARG A 250 22.11 1.87 6.96
C ARG A 250 22.66 2.59 5.73
N LEU A 251 23.89 2.27 5.32
CA LEU A 251 24.50 2.88 4.14
C LEU A 251 23.75 2.50 2.86
N ALA A 252 23.37 1.23 2.70
CA ALA A 252 22.55 0.77 1.58
C ALA A 252 21.20 1.48 1.52
N LEU A 253 20.54 1.65 2.67
CA LEU A 253 19.30 2.42 2.79
C LEU A 253 19.49 3.87 2.34
N VAL A 254 20.51 4.57 2.82
CA VAL A 254 20.76 5.97 2.42
C VAL A 254 20.98 6.08 0.92
N HIS A 255 21.83 5.23 0.33
CA HIS A 255 22.07 5.23 -1.11
C HIS A 255 20.80 4.97 -1.92
N TYR A 256 20.04 3.96 -1.53
CA TYR A 256 18.78 3.60 -2.18
C TYR A 256 17.77 4.76 -2.08
N ALA A 257 17.55 5.27 -0.86
CA ALA A 257 16.61 6.35 -0.58
C ALA A 257 16.96 7.63 -1.34
N THR A 258 18.24 8.02 -1.39
CA THR A 258 18.71 9.17 -2.17
C THR A 258 18.45 8.98 -3.67
N ARG A 259 18.69 7.77 -4.20
CA ARG A 259 18.45 7.46 -5.61
C ARG A 259 16.96 7.56 -5.96
N VAL A 260 16.07 6.99 -5.15
CA VAL A 260 14.62 7.06 -5.42
C VAL A 260 14.05 8.47 -5.23
N ALA A 261 14.52 9.21 -4.22
CA ALA A 261 14.14 10.60 -3.96
C ALA A 261 14.69 11.60 -4.99
N ALA A 262 15.68 11.20 -5.80
CA ALA A 262 16.15 12.00 -6.93
C ALA A 262 15.16 12.02 -8.10
N CYS A 263 14.25 11.05 -8.17
CA CYS A 263 13.29 10.87 -9.26
C CYS A 263 11.83 11.03 -8.76
N PRO A 264 11.43 12.23 -8.28
CA PRO A 264 10.09 12.43 -7.77
C PRO A 264 9.04 12.22 -8.88
N ARG A 265 8.03 11.40 -8.60
CA ARG A 265 6.89 11.16 -9.49
C ARG A 265 5.61 11.72 -8.89
N PHE A 266 4.72 12.20 -9.75
CA PHE A 266 3.38 12.64 -9.38
C PHE A 266 2.32 11.82 -10.15
N PRO A 267 1.22 11.37 -9.51
CA PRO A 267 0.89 11.55 -8.09
C PRO A 267 1.77 10.69 -7.18
N ARG A 268 2.13 11.22 -6.00
CA ARG A 268 2.70 10.42 -4.91
C ARG A 268 1.57 9.73 -4.16
N ARG A 269 1.79 8.49 -3.78
CA ARG A 269 0.82 7.61 -3.11
C ARG A 269 1.36 7.05 -1.81
N LEU A 270 0.46 7.00 -0.83
CA LEU A 270 0.59 6.32 0.45
C LEU A 270 -0.46 5.21 0.50
N TYR A 271 -0.02 3.99 0.76
CA TYR A 271 -0.88 2.85 1.03
C TYR A 271 -0.93 2.60 2.53
N ILE A 272 -2.11 2.56 3.12
CA ILE A 272 -2.29 2.17 4.52
C ILE A 272 -2.81 0.73 4.54
N LEU A 273 -1.98 -0.20 4.99
CA LEU A 273 -2.31 -1.62 4.99
C LEU A 273 -3.05 -1.98 6.28
N ARG A 274 -4.18 -2.66 6.16
CA ARG A 274 -4.99 -3.07 7.31
C ARG A 274 -4.91 -4.58 7.52
N GLY A 275 -4.97 -5.00 8.79
CA GLY A 275 -5.22 -6.38 9.20
C GLY A 275 -4.18 -6.94 10.17
N ALA A 276 -4.53 -8.07 10.76
CA ALA A 276 -3.77 -8.69 11.84
C ALA A 276 -2.43 -9.29 11.35
N PRO A 277 -1.50 -9.62 12.25
CA PRO A 277 -0.34 -10.45 11.96
C PRO A 277 -0.76 -11.75 11.28
N GLY A 278 0.01 -12.16 10.27
CA GLY A 278 -0.28 -13.36 9.46
C GLY A 278 -1.14 -13.11 8.21
N VAL A 279 -1.70 -11.90 8.02
CA VAL A 279 -2.44 -11.55 6.78
C VAL A 279 -1.52 -11.49 5.55
N GLY A 280 -0.21 -11.25 5.74
CA GLY A 280 0.76 -11.11 4.64
C GLY A 280 0.98 -9.66 4.17
N LYS A 281 0.71 -8.67 5.02
CA LYS A 281 0.84 -7.24 4.69
C LYS A 281 2.24 -6.85 4.18
N THR A 282 3.30 -7.24 4.88
CA THR A 282 4.69 -6.96 4.45
C THR A 282 4.99 -7.56 3.10
N GLU A 283 4.58 -8.82 2.86
CA GLU A 283 4.78 -9.52 1.60
C GLU A 283 4.02 -8.83 0.46
N TYR A 284 2.76 -8.46 0.71
CA TYR A 284 1.96 -7.68 -0.22
C TYR A 284 2.61 -6.33 -0.57
N ALA A 285 3.09 -5.59 0.43
CA ALA A 285 3.77 -4.31 0.24
C ALA A 285 5.01 -4.47 -0.65
N MET A 286 5.82 -5.50 -0.39
CA MET A 286 7.02 -5.80 -1.16
C MET A 286 6.66 -6.19 -2.59
N GLN A 287 5.68 -7.05 -2.80
CA GLN A 287 5.22 -7.40 -4.15
C GLN A 287 4.75 -6.16 -4.92
N GLN A 288 3.93 -5.31 -4.30
CA GLN A 288 3.48 -4.06 -4.94
C GLN A 288 4.64 -3.11 -5.26
N LEU A 289 5.68 -3.05 -4.42
CA LEU A 289 6.87 -2.25 -4.67
C LEU A 289 7.69 -2.80 -5.85
N LEU A 290 7.90 -4.11 -5.91
CA LEU A 290 8.65 -4.78 -6.98
C LEU A 290 7.93 -4.73 -8.33
N ASP A 291 6.59 -4.78 -8.32
CA ASP A 291 5.78 -4.56 -9.53
C ASP A 291 5.85 -3.10 -10.00
N TYR A 292 6.06 -2.15 -9.08
CA TYR A 292 6.11 -0.72 -9.39
C TYR A 292 7.50 -0.24 -9.85
N ALA A 293 8.56 -0.78 -9.25
CA ALA A 293 9.93 -0.35 -9.49
C ALA A 293 10.88 -1.55 -9.66
N ASP A 294 11.82 -1.39 -10.59
CA ASP A 294 12.92 -2.34 -10.74
C ASP A 294 13.91 -2.17 -9.57
N VAL A 295 13.79 -3.06 -8.59
CA VAL A 295 14.65 -3.12 -7.40
C VAL A 295 15.49 -4.37 -7.48
N ALA A 296 16.81 -4.20 -7.52
CA ALA A 296 17.74 -5.31 -7.56
C ALA A 296 17.62 -6.18 -6.29
N PRO A 297 17.78 -7.52 -6.37
CA PRO A 297 17.64 -8.41 -5.22
C PRO A 297 18.51 -8.05 -4.00
N ASP A 298 19.71 -7.53 -4.23
CA ASP A 298 20.62 -7.09 -3.17
C ASP A 298 20.19 -5.77 -2.49
N GLU A 299 19.30 -5.02 -3.12
CA GLU A 299 18.70 -3.79 -2.57
C GLU A 299 17.36 -4.04 -1.86
N HIS A 300 16.82 -5.26 -1.87
CA HIS A 300 15.48 -5.56 -1.33
C HIS A 300 15.29 -5.11 0.13
N GLU A 301 16.28 -5.29 1.00
CA GLU A 301 16.17 -4.85 2.39
C GLU A 301 16.21 -3.32 2.52
N ALA A 302 17.06 -2.65 1.73
CA ALA A 302 17.11 -1.19 1.69
C ALA A 302 15.78 -0.62 1.16
N ALA A 303 15.21 -1.24 0.12
CA ALA A 303 13.92 -0.89 -0.44
C ALA A 303 12.78 -1.12 0.56
N ARG A 304 12.75 -2.26 1.25
CA ARG A 304 11.79 -2.55 2.32
C ARG A 304 11.85 -1.49 3.41
N LEU A 305 13.04 -1.20 3.94
CA LEU A 305 13.23 -0.19 4.97
C LEU A 305 12.95 1.25 4.50
N THR A 306 12.98 1.50 3.19
CA THR A 306 12.67 2.81 2.62
C THR A 306 11.18 3.00 2.38
N HIS A 307 10.50 1.97 1.84
CA HIS A 307 9.13 2.08 1.34
C HIS A 307 8.07 1.47 2.29
N VAL A 308 8.42 0.45 3.09
CA VAL A 308 7.49 -0.30 3.95
C VAL A 308 7.73 0.07 5.41
N CYS A 309 6.89 0.95 5.93
CA CYS A 309 6.99 1.53 7.27
C CYS A 309 6.10 0.79 8.27
N GLY A 310 6.71 -0.01 9.15
CA GLY A 310 6.01 -0.72 10.22
C GLY A 310 6.67 -0.54 11.58
N GLU A 311 5.86 -0.57 12.64
CA GLU A 311 6.30 -0.53 14.04
C GLU A 311 7.22 -1.70 14.40
N ASP A 312 7.00 -2.85 13.74
CA ASP A 312 7.78 -4.09 13.93
C ASP A 312 9.28 -3.92 13.69
N ASP A 313 9.69 -2.90 12.92
CA ASP A 313 11.10 -2.61 12.63
C ASP A 313 11.86 -2.08 13.86
N PHE A 314 11.16 -1.51 14.85
CA PHE A 314 11.78 -0.94 16.06
C PHE A 314 11.96 -1.94 17.20
N PHE A 315 11.51 -3.18 16.98
CA PHE A 315 11.67 -4.30 17.91
C PHE A 315 12.81 -5.26 17.51
N GLY A 316 13.51 -4.97 16.42
CA GLY A 316 14.76 -5.63 16.07
C GLY A 316 15.97 -4.93 16.70
N GLU A 317 16.95 -5.70 17.15
CA GLU A 317 18.25 -5.20 17.61
C GLU A 317 19.36 -6.06 17.00
N TYR A 318 20.42 -5.43 16.49
CA TYR A 318 21.56 -6.18 15.95
C TYR A 318 22.48 -6.66 17.09
N VAL A 319 22.55 -7.98 17.25
CA VAL A 319 23.47 -8.64 18.18
C VAL A 319 24.57 -9.33 17.35
N GLY A 320 25.74 -8.68 17.28
CA GLY A 320 26.77 -9.05 16.31
C GLY A 320 26.26 -8.82 14.88
N ASP A 321 26.36 -9.85 14.04
CA ASP A 321 25.88 -9.82 12.64
C ASP A 321 24.41 -10.27 12.49
N ALA A 322 23.74 -10.66 13.58
CA ALA A 322 22.38 -11.18 13.55
C ALA A 322 21.37 -10.14 14.05
N LEU A 323 20.26 -9.98 13.33
CA LEU A 323 19.10 -9.23 13.80
C LEU A 323 18.27 -10.13 14.73
N VAL A 324 18.12 -9.72 15.99
CA VAL A 324 17.32 -10.41 16.99
C VAL A 324 16.07 -9.58 17.27
N TYR A 325 14.89 -10.18 17.07
CA TYR A 325 13.63 -9.50 17.34
C TYR A 325 13.12 -9.81 18.75
N ARG A 326 12.68 -8.77 19.45
CA ARG A 326 12.10 -8.85 20.80
C ARG A 326 10.93 -7.88 20.93
N TYR A 327 9.72 -8.42 20.88
CA TYR A 327 8.52 -7.62 21.10
C TYR A 327 8.34 -7.26 22.57
N GLU A 328 8.19 -5.96 22.84
CA GLU A 328 8.01 -5.41 24.18
C GLU A 328 6.79 -4.49 24.17
N GLY A 329 5.63 -5.00 24.62
CA GLY A 329 4.35 -4.30 24.47
C GLY A 329 4.29 -2.90 25.12
N PHE A 330 5.08 -2.65 26.17
CA PHE A 330 5.17 -1.31 26.78
C PHE A 330 5.89 -0.28 25.90
N ARG A 331 6.67 -0.72 24.90
CA ARG A 331 7.38 0.14 23.94
C ARG A 331 6.62 0.35 22.64
N LEU A 332 5.44 -0.26 22.50
CA LEU A 332 4.63 -0.13 21.29
C LEU A 332 4.34 1.33 20.97
N GLU A 333 4.05 2.14 22.00
CA GLU A 333 3.82 3.57 21.81
C GLU A 333 5.05 4.32 21.26
N SER A 334 6.22 4.09 21.84
CA SER A 334 7.48 4.65 21.32
C SER A 334 7.74 4.18 19.88
N ALA A 335 7.50 2.89 19.58
CA ALA A 335 7.63 2.35 18.22
C ALA A 335 6.66 3.00 17.22
N SER A 336 5.39 3.22 17.60
CA SER A 336 4.41 3.94 16.79
C SER A 336 4.88 5.36 16.48
N ARG A 337 5.38 6.10 17.46
CA ARG A 337 5.91 7.46 17.26
C ARG A 337 7.11 7.48 16.31
N LYS A 338 8.03 6.53 16.46
CA LYS A 338 9.18 6.39 15.55
C LYS A 338 8.73 6.03 14.13
N ASN A 339 7.69 5.22 13.99
CA ASN A 339 7.13 4.91 12.67
C ASN A 339 6.44 6.12 12.04
N GLU A 340 5.66 6.90 12.80
CA GLU A 340 5.07 8.15 12.33
C GLU A 340 6.15 9.15 11.87
N ALA A 341 7.22 9.31 12.67
CA ALA A 341 8.38 10.12 12.31
C ALA A 341 9.07 9.62 11.02
N ARG A 342 9.25 8.30 10.89
CA ARG A 342 9.81 7.67 9.68
C ARG A 342 8.96 7.94 8.45
N VAL A 343 7.64 7.75 8.54
CA VAL A 343 6.71 8.02 7.44
C VAL A 343 6.77 9.50 7.05
N ARG A 344 6.79 10.42 8.03
CA ARG A 344 6.96 11.86 7.77
C ARG A 344 8.25 12.16 7.05
N LEU A 345 9.39 11.69 7.55
CA LEU A 345 10.68 11.92 6.90
C LEU A 345 10.72 11.37 5.48
N ALA A 346 10.13 10.19 5.24
CA ALA A 346 10.04 9.59 3.92
C ALA A 346 9.18 10.44 2.97
N MET A 347 8.03 10.93 3.43
CA MET A 347 7.16 11.79 2.63
C MET A 347 7.79 13.15 2.32
N GLU A 348 8.46 13.77 3.30
CA GLU A 348 9.16 15.05 3.14
C GLU A 348 10.37 14.90 2.19
N ALA A 349 11.00 13.72 2.18
CA ALA A 349 12.02 13.37 1.18
C ALA A 349 11.44 13.09 -0.21
N GLY A 350 10.11 12.97 -0.35
CA GLY A 350 9.43 12.70 -1.62
C GLY A 350 9.40 11.23 -2.03
N ILE A 351 9.64 10.31 -1.10
CA ILE A 351 9.67 8.86 -1.35
C ILE A 351 8.27 8.34 -1.67
N HIS A 352 8.15 7.55 -2.74
CA HIS A 352 6.89 6.96 -3.19
C HIS A 352 7.17 5.67 -4.00
N PRO A 353 6.31 4.64 -3.96
CA PRO A 353 5.17 4.43 -3.04
C PRO A 353 5.59 4.21 -1.59
N LEU A 354 4.76 4.66 -0.65
CA LEU A 354 4.95 4.35 0.76
C LEU A 354 3.84 3.42 1.24
N PHE A 355 4.19 2.42 2.04
CA PHE A 355 3.28 1.46 2.62
C PHE A 355 3.38 1.56 4.14
N VAL A 356 2.28 1.87 4.82
CA VAL A 356 2.18 1.81 6.29
C VAL A 356 1.76 0.40 6.66
N ASP A 357 2.75 -0.42 7.03
CA ASP A 357 2.60 -1.82 7.42
C ASP A 357 2.45 -1.94 8.95
N CYS A 358 1.42 -1.29 9.47
CA CYS A 358 0.95 -1.47 10.84
C CYS A 358 -0.33 -2.31 10.83
N THR A 359 -0.87 -2.67 12.00
CA THR A 359 -2.11 -3.46 12.02
C THR A 359 -3.31 -2.63 11.52
N ASN A 360 -3.39 -1.35 11.88
CA ASN A 360 -4.44 -0.42 11.42
C ASN A 360 -5.85 -1.01 11.56
N GLU A 361 -6.10 -1.68 12.68
CA GLU A 361 -7.37 -2.34 12.97
C GLU A 361 -8.47 -1.31 13.24
N ARG A 362 -8.11 -0.15 13.79
CA ARG A 362 -9.04 0.92 14.15
C ARG A 362 -8.85 2.15 13.28
N LEU A 363 -9.92 2.90 13.05
CA LEU A 363 -9.88 4.06 12.15
C LEU A 363 -8.94 5.16 12.67
N TRP A 364 -8.91 5.37 14.00
CA TRP A 364 -8.06 6.40 14.60
C TRP A 364 -6.56 6.10 14.48
N GLU A 365 -6.16 4.83 14.30
CA GLU A 365 -4.75 4.43 14.11
C GLU A 365 -4.22 4.93 12.76
N MET A 366 -5.10 5.06 11.76
CA MET A 366 -4.76 5.52 10.42
C MET A 366 -4.75 7.06 10.28
N ARG A 367 -5.44 7.76 11.20
CA ARG A 367 -5.63 9.21 11.17
C ARG A 367 -4.33 10.04 11.03
N PRO A 368 -3.25 9.80 11.80
CA PRO A 368 -2.04 10.61 11.67
C PRO A 368 -1.45 10.55 10.26
N TYR A 369 -1.46 9.36 9.64
CA TYR A 369 -0.94 9.16 8.28
C TYR A 369 -1.80 9.84 7.22
N VAL A 370 -3.14 9.82 7.36
CA VAL A 370 -4.06 10.52 6.44
C VAL A 370 -3.84 12.04 6.49
N LEU A 371 -3.80 12.62 7.69
CA LEU A 371 -3.58 14.07 7.84
C LEU A 371 -2.22 14.51 7.31
N LEU A 372 -1.19 13.68 7.53
CA LEU A 372 0.14 13.93 7.01
C LEU A 372 0.20 13.86 5.48
N ALA A 373 -0.44 12.85 4.88
CA ALA A 373 -0.50 12.70 3.44
C ALA A 373 -1.22 13.88 2.76
N GLU A 374 -2.33 14.34 3.33
CA GLU A 374 -3.05 15.52 2.84
C GLU A 374 -2.17 16.78 2.87
N ARG A 375 -1.44 16.98 3.98
CA ARG A 375 -0.50 18.11 4.12
C ARG A 375 0.61 18.08 3.07
N LEU A 376 1.10 16.89 2.70
CA LEU A 376 2.27 16.71 1.82
C LEU A 376 1.90 16.32 0.37
N GLY A 377 0.61 16.32 0.04
CA GLY A 377 0.09 16.05 -1.31
C GLY A 377 0.24 14.59 -1.75
N TYR A 378 0.17 13.65 -0.83
CA TYR A 378 0.10 12.21 -1.13
C TYR A 378 -1.36 11.78 -1.28
N VAL A 379 -1.63 11.01 -2.33
CA VAL A 379 -2.90 10.30 -2.51
C VAL A 379 -2.90 9.09 -1.58
N VAL A 380 -3.93 8.97 -0.75
CA VAL A 380 -4.05 7.87 0.22
C VAL A 380 -4.94 6.77 -0.34
N ASP A 381 -4.41 5.55 -0.37
CA ASP A 381 -5.15 4.32 -0.69
C ASP A 381 -5.19 3.44 0.57
N VAL A 382 -6.38 3.16 1.09
CA VAL A 382 -6.55 2.25 2.24
C VAL A 382 -6.79 0.84 1.74
N VAL A 383 -5.87 -0.08 2.05
CA VAL A 383 -5.94 -1.48 1.61
C VAL A 383 -6.62 -2.31 2.69
N GLU A 384 -7.84 -2.74 2.40
CA GLU A 384 -8.61 -3.61 3.29
C GLU A 384 -7.97 -5.01 3.40
N PRO A 385 -8.05 -5.69 4.57
CA PRO A 385 -7.36 -6.96 4.78
C PRO A 385 -7.78 -8.05 3.78
N ARG A 386 -9.05 -8.03 3.36
CA ARG A 386 -9.61 -8.95 2.37
C ARG A 386 -8.95 -8.84 0.99
N GLN A 387 -8.38 -7.68 0.65
CA GLN A 387 -7.65 -7.48 -0.61
C GLN A 387 -6.29 -8.18 -0.59
N ILE A 388 -5.75 -8.46 0.60
CA ILE A 388 -4.45 -9.11 0.81
C ILE A 388 -4.64 -10.61 1.02
N CYS A 389 -5.61 -11.00 1.87
CA CYS A 389 -5.87 -12.40 2.21
C CYS A 389 -7.37 -12.66 2.34
N GLU A 390 -7.90 -13.65 1.62
CA GLU A 390 -9.32 -14.01 1.73
C GLU A 390 -9.71 -14.49 3.14
N LYS A 391 -8.77 -15.15 3.83
CA LYS A 391 -8.93 -15.70 5.18
C LYS A 391 -8.44 -14.73 6.27
N TRP A 392 -8.44 -13.43 5.99
CA TRP A 392 -7.94 -12.40 6.91
C TRP A 392 -8.63 -12.37 8.29
N ASN A 393 -9.83 -12.95 8.42
CA ASN A 393 -10.61 -12.99 9.65
C ASN A 393 -10.62 -14.38 10.34
N ASP A 394 -9.83 -15.33 9.85
CA ASP A 394 -9.71 -16.67 10.43
C ASP A 394 -8.49 -16.75 11.36
N VAL A 395 -8.74 -16.74 12.68
CA VAL A 395 -7.70 -16.82 13.72
C VAL A 395 -6.82 -18.06 13.58
N HIS A 396 -7.39 -19.20 13.18
CA HIS A 396 -6.64 -20.44 13.06
C HIS A 396 -5.72 -20.38 11.85
N TRP A 397 -6.23 -19.91 10.71
CA TRP A 397 -5.45 -19.70 9.50
C TRP A 397 -4.29 -18.72 9.75
N LEU A 398 -4.58 -17.54 10.30
CA LEU A 398 -3.57 -16.51 10.58
C LEU A 398 -2.51 -16.97 11.59
N GLY A 399 -2.92 -17.76 12.59
CA GLY A 399 -1.98 -18.37 13.53
C GLY A 399 -1.02 -19.32 12.82
N SER A 400 -1.55 -20.21 11.98
CA SER A 400 -0.73 -21.16 11.21
C SER A 400 0.14 -20.49 10.15
N ALA A 401 -0.34 -19.42 9.51
CA ALA A 401 0.39 -18.67 8.50
C ALA A 401 1.68 -18.02 9.06
N GLN A 402 1.72 -17.77 10.36
CA GLN A 402 2.89 -17.21 11.04
C GLN A 402 3.92 -18.26 11.46
N GLU A 403 3.59 -19.55 11.40
CA GLU A 403 4.41 -20.64 11.92
C GLU A 403 5.58 -21.06 10.99
N THR A 404 6.13 -20.11 10.24
CA THR A 404 7.29 -20.36 9.38
C THR A 404 8.56 -20.57 10.22
N VAL A 405 9.54 -21.30 9.67
CA VAL A 405 10.83 -21.56 10.32
C VAL A 405 11.53 -20.24 10.69
N GLU A 406 11.49 -19.29 9.77
CA GLU A 406 12.09 -17.96 9.95
C GLU A 406 11.42 -17.17 11.07
N ARG A 407 10.08 -17.06 11.07
CA ARG A 407 9.36 -16.32 12.12
C ARG A 407 9.52 -16.98 13.49
N LYS A 408 9.56 -18.31 13.56
CA LYS A 408 9.85 -19.06 14.80
C LYS A 408 11.25 -18.73 15.30
N ARG A 409 12.26 -18.74 14.44
CA ARG A 409 13.65 -18.39 14.78
C ARG A 409 13.77 -16.95 15.27
N LEU A 410 13.05 -16.02 14.66
CA LEU A 410 13.06 -14.60 15.01
C LEU A 410 12.15 -14.26 16.21
N GLY A 411 11.38 -15.21 16.76
CA GLY A 411 10.43 -14.91 17.83
C GLY A 411 9.26 -14.01 17.39
N LYS A 412 8.96 -13.96 16.07
CA LYS A 412 7.89 -13.15 15.46
C LYS A 412 6.53 -13.86 15.40
N VAL A 413 6.36 -14.99 16.09
CA VAL A 413 5.10 -15.73 16.11
C VAL A 413 4.16 -15.12 17.14
N VAL A 414 3.02 -14.59 16.69
CA VAL A 414 2.03 -13.97 17.57
C VAL A 414 1.05 -15.03 18.10
N PRO A 415 0.77 -15.09 19.42
CA PRO A 415 -0.19 -16.03 19.96
C PRO A 415 -1.61 -15.84 19.38
N LYS A 416 -2.31 -16.95 19.11
CA LYS A 416 -3.69 -16.93 18.56
C LYS A 416 -4.67 -16.10 19.37
N GLY A 417 -4.52 -16.05 20.70
CA GLY A 417 -5.34 -15.19 21.57
C GLY A 417 -5.16 -13.69 21.30
N VAL A 418 -3.95 -13.26 20.96
CA VAL A 418 -3.65 -11.87 20.58
C VAL A 418 -4.24 -11.55 19.21
N ILE A 419 -4.11 -12.46 18.24
CA ILE A 419 -4.74 -12.33 16.92
C ILE A 419 -6.26 -12.20 17.06
N GLY A 420 -6.89 -13.07 17.86
CA GLY A 420 -8.32 -13.01 18.12
C GLY A 420 -8.76 -11.69 18.75
N ALA A 421 -7.98 -11.14 19.67
CA ALA A 421 -8.25 -9.83 20.27
C ALA A 421 -8.12 -8.67 19.26
N GLN A 422 -7.17 -8.74 18.32
CA GLN A 422 -7.03 -7.74 17.26
C GLN A 422 -8.19 -7.80 16.26
N LEU A 423 -8.59 -8.99 15.81
CA LEU A 423 -9.75 -9.16 14.93
C LEU A 423 -11.06 -8.69 15.57
N GLN A 424 -11.22 -8.88 16.89
CA GLN A 424 -12.36 -8.34 17.63
C GLN A 424 -12.35 -6.80 17.71
N ALA A 425 -11.16 -6.19 17.62
CA ALA A 425 -10.98 -4.75 17.65
C ALA A 425 -11.06 -4.10 16.26
N PHE A 426 -11.18 -4.89 15.18
CA PHE A 426 -11.25 -4.40 13.82
C PHE A 426 -12.51 -3.55 13.59
N GLU A 427 -12.31 -2.30 13.16
CA GLU A 427 -13.37 -1.37 12.79
C GLU A 427 -13.50 -1.35 11.25
N PRO A 428 -14.61 -1.80 10.66
CA PRO A 428 -14.77 -1.79 9.21
C PRO A 428 -14.82 -0.36 8.67
N LEU A 429 -14.30 -0.14 7.46
CA LEU A 429 -14.53 1.13 6.77
C LEU A 429 -16.03 1.28 6.47
N PRO A 430 -16.57 2.50 6.59
CA PRO A 430 -17.97 2.74 6.29
C PRO A 430 -18.21 2.61 4.78
N LYS A 431 -19.33 1.98 4.40
CA LYS A 431 -19.63 1.66 3.00
C LYS A 431 -20.24 2.83 2.21
N ASP A 432 -20.92 3.73 2.92
CA ASP A 432 -21.77 4.76 2.32
C ASP A 432 -21.15 6.17 2.36
N GLN A 433 -19.89 6.29 2.80
CA GLN A 433 -19.18 7.57 2.90
C GLN A 433 -17.71 7.40 2.49
N ASP A 434 -17.04 8.51 2.21
CA ASP A 434 -15.59 8.53 1.97
C ASP A 434 -14.84 7.94 3.19
N PRO A 435 -14.11 6.82 3.03
CA PRO A 435 -13.35 6.22 4.11
C PRO A 435 -12.32 7.18 4.71
N LEU A 436 -11.72 8.08 3.91
CA LEU A 436 -10.74 9.04 4.40
C LEU A 436 -11.39 10.08 5.31
N GLN A 437 -12.61 10.52 5.01
CA GLN A 437 -13.37 11.40 5.90
C GLN A 437 -13.66 10.75 7.26
N ALA A 438 -14.01 9.45 7.25
CA ALA A 438 -14.23 8.68 8.48
C ALA A 438 -12.96 8.61 9.34
N ILE A 439 -11.83 8.33 8.71
CA ILE A 439 -10.53 8.24 9.36
C ILE A 439 -10.09 9.60 9.92
N ARG A 440 -10.27 10.69 9.17
CA ARG A 440 -10.00 12.07 9.64
C ARG A 440 -10.77 12.42 10.91
N ALA A 441 -12.05 12.01 10.95
CA ALA A 441 -12.95 12.26 12.07
C ALA A 441 -12.77 11.28 13.25
N ALA A 442 -12.08 10.16 13.05
CA ALA A 442 -11.93 9.13 14.06
C ALA A 442 -11.14 9.66 15.26
N VAL A 443 -11.69 9.47 16.46
CA VAL A 443 -11.06 9.88 17.71
C VAL A 443 -10.77 8.64 18.52
N ARG A 444 -9.57 8.59 19.04
CA ARG A 444 -9.16 7.56 19.97
C ARG A 444 -9.99 7.65 21.26
N PRO A 445 -10.63 6.56 21.71
CA PRO A 445 -11.38 6.56 22.96
C PRO A 445 -10.46 6.95 24.13
N ARG A 446 -10.82 7.99 24.90
CA ARG A 446 -10.14 8.28 26.17
C ARG A 446 -10.40 7.09 27.10
N HIS A 447 -9.36 6.52 27.70
CA HIS A 447 -9.54 5.57 28.78
C HIS A 447 -10.38 6.26 29.87
N ALA A 448 -11.53 5.68 30.23
CA ALA A 448 -12.14 6.00 31.50
C ALA A 448 -11.09 5.66 32.56
N ALA A 449 -10.52 6.68 33.20
CA ALA A 449 -9.79 6.50 34.44
C ALA A 449 -10.75 5.76 35.37
N ARG A 450 -10.50 4.47 35.59
CA ARG A 450 -11.18 3.75 36.66
C ARG A 450 -10.67 4.40 37.94
N LEU A 451 -11.56 5.16 38.58
CA LEU A 451 -11.48 5.54 39.99
C LEU A 451 -11.31 4.29 40.85
#